data_AF-A0A127Q067-F1
#
_entry.id   AF-A0A127Q067-F1
#
_cell.length_a   1.000
_cell.length_b   1.000
_cell.length_c   1.000
_cell.angle_alpha   90.00
_cell.angle_beta   90.00
_cell.angle_gamma   90.00
#
_symmetry.space_group_name_H-M   'P 1'
#
loop_
_entity.id
_entity.type
_entity.pdbx_description
1 polymer ?
#
loop_
_entity_poly.entity_id
_entity_poly.type
_entity_poly.pdbx_seq_one_letter_code
_entity_poly.pdbx_strand_id
1 'polypeptide(L)'
;MKVTVRNAVRGLGLGLFFAGLSLNAMAQSSSVSQAPATVAPTPAASVKATPSGNSTITELQQLMQSQGVSELRTTYNGNYGSSLLFKPDNRTYYVALFQQKNFWRVVKTTSDIQAEQIYKSFVSQTEKLAAIDIRRIQLEAEKTYTEQQIASQETRLSALQNDLVVQQQQEQNVNAQQEQARQQAQVLSSKQQAARSELRALQNRIRTLESQQTIMDNSGFSADKTTSK
;
A
#
# COMPACT_ATOMS: atom_id res chain seq x y z
N MET A 1 -19.89 33.53 25.15
CA MET A 1 -19.41 32.14 25.34
C MET A 1 -18.10 32.02 24.60
N LYS A 2 -16.99 31.79 25.32
CA LYS A 2 -15.62 31.86 24.81
C LYS A 2 -15.26 30.55 24.11
N VAL A 3 -14.65 30.61 22.93
CA VAL A 3 -13.94 29.48 22.33
C VAL A 3 -12.52 29.90 22.05
N THR A 4 -11.60 29.27 22.77
CA THR A 4 -10.15 29.48 22.72
C THR A 4 -9.55 28.52 21.70
N VAL A 5 -8.91 29.06 20.66
CA VAL A 5 -8.11 28.27 19.70
C VAL A 5 -6.64 28.38 20.12
N ARG A 6 -6.07 27.25 20.54
CA ARG A 6 -4.61 27.07 20.73
C ARG A 6 -4.06 26.49 19.44
N ASN A 7 -3.21 27.25 18.73
CA ASN A 7 -2.41 26.70 17.64
C ASN A 7 -0.95 26.52 18.06
N ALA A 8 -0.44 25.34 17.74
CA ALA A 8 0.82 24.79 18.20
C ALA A 8 2.00 25.17 17.28
N VAL A 9 3.16 25.20 17.93
CA VAL A 9 4.53 25.30 17.45
C VAL A 9 4.84 24.38 16.27
N ARG A 10 5.61 24.88 15.28
CA ARG A 10 6.64 24.12 14.53
C ARG A 10 7.46 25.06 13.62
N GLY A 11 8.65 25.44 14.05
CA GLY A 11 9.69 26.04 13.19
C GLY A 11 10.82 25.04 13.02
N LEU A 12 10.97 24.52 11.79
CA LEU A 12 12.08 23.66 11.38
C LEU A 12 13.38 24.47 11.26
N GLY A 13 14.44 24.02 11.92
CA GLY A 13 15.81 24.41 11.61
C GLY A 13 16.42 23.46 10.58
N LEU A 14 16.70 23.98 9.38
CA LEU A 14 17.42 23.28 8.31
C LEU A 14 18.92 23.58 8.47
N GLY A 15 19.72 22.58 8.84
CA GLY A 15 21.18 22.65 8.85
C GLY A 15 21.77 21.66 7.87
N LEU A 16 22.19 22.14 6.69
CA LEU A 16 22.93 21.38 5.69
C LEU A 16 24.43 21.64 5.87
N PHE A 17 25.16 20.67 6.42
CA PHE A 17 26.62 20.59 6.37
C PHE A 17 27.02 19.78 5.14
N PHE A 18 27.57 20.44 4.11
CA PHE A 18 28.27 19.78 3.02
C PHE A 18 29.75 19.67 3.37
N ALA A 19 30.20 18.46 3.66
CA ALA A 19 31.60 18.11 3.85
C ALA A 19 32.33 18.06 2.49
N GLY A 20 33.46 18.75 2.42
CA GLY A 20 34.35 18.76 1.26
C GLY A 20 35.14 17.45 1.12
N LEU A 21 35.31 17.01 -0.13
CA LEU A 21 36.24 15.96 -0.52
C LEU A 21 37.20 16.53 -1.56
N SER A 22 38.43 16.80 -1.10
CA SER A 22 39.58 17.08 -1.94
C SER A 22 40.16 15.75 -2.44
N LEU A 23 40.27 15.57 -3.77
CA LEU A 23 41.13 14.55 -4.37
C LEU A 23 42.31 15.25 -5.01
N ASN A 24 43.53 14.99 -4.53
CA ASN A 24 44.75 15.40 -5.18
C ASN A 24 45.82 14.31 -5.07
N ALA A 25 46.48 14.05 -6.21
CA ALA A 25 47.75 13.34 -6.39
C ALA A 25 47.75 11.83 -6.01
N MET A 26 48.47 10.92 -6.70
CA MET A 26 49.83 11.03 -7.18
C MET A 26 50.16 9.90 -8.17
N ALA A 27 51.15 10.17 -9.02
CA ALA A 27 51.66 9.34 -10.10
C ALA A 27 52.50 8.12 -9.66
N GLN A 28 52.65 7.19 -10.62
CA GLN A 28 53.84 6.38 -10.94
C GLN A 28 54.53 5.58 -9.82
N SER A 29 54.70 4.28 -10.05
CA SER A 29 55.99 3.73 -10.50
C SER A 29 55.94 2.21 -10.68
N SER A 30 56.56 1.76 -11.77
CA SER A 30 56.92 0.38 -12.05
C SER A 30 58.17 0.01 -11.24
N SER A 31 58.20 -1.18 -10.65
CA SER A 31 59.45 -1.80 -10.22
C SER A 31 59.40 -3.33 -10.31
N VAL A 32 60.53 -3.85 -10.76
CA VAL A 32 60.85 -5.20 -11.20
C VAL A 32 61.12 -6.14 -10.01
N SER A 33 60.86 -7.44 -10.22
CA SER A 33 61.55 -8.62 -9.68
C SER A 33 61.95 -8.68 -8.19
N GLN A 34 61.43 -9.69 -7.49
CA GLN A 34 62.22 -10.54 -6.59
C GLN A 34 61.47 -11.83 -6.23
N ALA A 35 62.06 -12.97 -6.58
CA ALA A 35 61.72 -14.28 -6.05
C ALA A 35 62.42 -14.47 -4.69
N PRO A 36 61.72 -15.01 -3.67
CA PRO A 36 62.38 -15.65 -2.54
C PRO A 36 62.23 -17.17 -2.56
N ALA A 37 63.28 -17.80 -2.04
CA ALA A 37 63.53 -19.22 -1.98
C ALA A 37 62.54 -20.03 -1.13
N THR A 38 62.49 -21.30 -1.48
CA THR A 38 61.92 -22.47 -0.78
C THR A 38 62.16 -22.49 0.72
N VAL A 39 61.06 -22.57 1.48
CA VAL A 39 61.00 -23.21 2.81
C VAL A 39 59.96 -24.32 2.74
N ALA A 40 60.43 -25.56 2.88
CA ALA A 40 59.60 -26.74 2.91
C ALA A 40 58.80 -26.80 4.23
N PRO A 41 57.46 -26.88 4.20
CA PRO A 41 56.68 -27.18 5.38
C PRO A 41 56.73 -28.69 5.68
N THR A 42 57.13 -29.02 6.90
CA THR A 42 56.99 -30.34 7.53
C THR A 42 55.51 -30.76 7.47
N PRO A 43 55.15 -32.00 7.06
CA PRO A 43 53.75 -32.41 7.05
C PRO A 43 53.31 -32.65 8.49
N ALA A 44 52.55 -31.71 9.06
CA ALA A 44 51.64 -32.02 10.15
C ALA A 44 50.70 -33.14 9.67
N ALA A 45 50.52 -34.15 10.51
CA ALA A 45 49.63 -35.27 10.23
C ALA A 45 48.19 -34.76 10.02
N SER A 46 47.83 -34.52 8.77
CA SER A 46 46.47 -34.33 8.32
C SER A 46 45.71 -35.63 8.61
N VAL A 47 44.90 -35.64 9.66
CA VAL A 47 43.84 -36.64 9.82
C VAL A 47 42.96 -36.48 8.59
N LYS A 48 43.17 -37.37 7.63
CA LYS A 48 42.52 -37.39 6.33
C LYS A 48 41.05 -37.72 6.59
N ALA A 49 40.21 -36.69 6.70
CA ALA A 49 38.78 -36.85 6.58
C ALA A 49 38.50 -37.31 5.15
N THR A 50 38.43 -38.63 4.96
CA THR A 50 38.17 -39.24 3.66
C THR A 50 36.77 -38.81 3.22
N PRO A 51 36.60 -38.15 2.06
CA PRO A 51 35.28 -37.76 1.57
C PRO A 51 34.58 -38.99 0.98
N SER A 52 34.02 -39.82 1.84
CA SER A 52 33.07 -40.89 1.49
C SER A 52 31.64 -40.37 1.68
N GLY A 53 31.33 -39.23 1.07
CA GLY A 53 30.10 -38.47 1.29
C GLY A 53 28.83 -39.29 1.02
N ASN A 54 28.76 -39.96 -0.13
CA ASN A 54 27.59 -40.76 -0.50
C ASN A 54 27.42 -41.98 0.40
N SER A 55 28.51 -42.71 0.68
CA SER A 55 28.45 -43.91 1.53
C SER A 55 28.05 -43.59 2.97
N THR A 56 28.54 -42.47 3.52
CA THR A 56 28.22 -42.06 4.90
C THR A 56 26.77 -41.56 5.01
N ILE A 57 26.23 -40.92 3.97
CA ILE A 57 24.81 -40.54 3.90
C ILE A 57 23.92 -41.79 3.91
N THR A 58 24.20 -42.78 3.05
CA THR A 58 23.44 -44.03 3.01
C THR A 58 23.52 -44.80 4.32
N GLU A 59 24.71 -44.87 4.93
CA GLU A 59 24.93 -45.47 6.25
C GLU A 59 24.05 -44.78 7.31
N LEU A 60 24.06 -43.44 7.36
CA LEU A 60 23.23 -42.70 8.31
C LEU A 60 21.73 -42.92 8.06
N GLN A 61 21.28 -42.94 6.81
CA GLN A 61 19.88 -43.20 6.48
C GLN A 61 19.42 -44.58 6.98
N GLN A 62 20.23 -45.62 6.78
CA GLN A 62 19.94 -46.95 7.28
C GLN A 62 19.90 -46.97 8.81
N LEU A 63 20.87 -46.32 9.48
CA LEU A 63 20.89 -46.22 10.94
C LEU A 63 19.67 -45.48 11.49
N MET A 64 19.19 -44.44 10.81
CA MET A 64 17.97 -43.74 11.22
C MET A 64 16.71 -44.61 11.04
N GLN A 65 16.65 -45.43 9.99
CA GLN A 65 15.55 -46.38 9.77
C GLN A 65 15.54 -47.50 10.80
N SER A 66 16.71 -48.02 11.16
CA SER A 66 16.86 -49.08 12.17
C SER A 66 16.86 -48.56 13.62
N GLN A 67 16.72 -47.25 13.82
CA GLN A 67 16.89 -46.58 15.12
C GLN A 67 18.24 -46.87 15.81
N GLY A 68 19.29 -47.14 15.02
CA GLY A 68 20.65 -47.39 15.49
C GLY A 68 21.45 -46.15 15.88
N VAL A 69 20.82 -44.96 15.84
CA VAL A 69 21.40 -43.69 16.28
C VAL A 69 20.40 -42.93 17.14
N SER A 70 20.90 -42.26 18.18
CA SER A 70 20.13 -41.33 19.00
C SER A 70 20.45 -39.91 18.61
N GLU A 71 19.42 -39.09 18.42
CA GLU A 71 19.59 -37.66 18.17
C GLU A 71 20.00 -36.95 19.46
N LEU A 72 21.15 -36.27 19.47
CA LEU A 72 21.59 -35.47 20.60
C LEU A 72 21.08 -34.02 20.49
N ARG A 73 21.01 -33.50 19.27
CA ARG A 73 20.49 -32.16 18.96
C ARG A 73 20.25 -31.99 17.48
N THR A 74 19.30 -31.13 17.15
CA THR A 74 19.05 -30.65 15.80
C THR A 74 18.68 -29.17 15.81
N THR A 75 19.20 -28.43 14.84
CA THR A 75 18.84 -27.02 14.59
C THR A 75 18.23 -26.90 13.20
N TYR A 76 17.16 -26.12 13.10
CA TYR A 76 16.50 -25.78 11.83
C TYR A 76 16.63 -24.27 11.58
N ASN A 77 17.04 -23.93 10.36
CA ASN A 77 17.08 -22.58 9.83
C ASN A 77 16.33 -22.59 8.50
N GLY A 78 15.06 -22.18 8.52
CA GLY A 78 14.17 -22.34 7.37
C GLY A 78 14.12 -23.80 6.88
N ASN A 79 14.48 -24.02 5.63
CA ASN A 79 14.51 -25.36 5.02
C ASN A 79 15.80 -26.13 5.26
N TYR A 80 16.82 -25.49 5.84
CA TYR A 80 18.12 -26.08 6.11
C TYR A 80 18.24 -26.47 7.58
N GLY A 81 19.06 -27.46 7.88
CA GLY A 81 19.32 -27.83 9.27
C GLY A 81 20.56 -28.67 9.45
N SER A 82 20.92 -28.83 10.71
CA SER A 82 22.02 -29.70 11.13
C SER A 82 21.62 -30.54 12.32
N SER A 83 21.99 -31.83 12.28
CA SER A 83 21.78 -32.77 13.36
C SER A 83 23.10 -33.34 13.85
N LEU A 84 23.24 -33.51 15.15
CA LEU A 84 24.28 -34.29 15.80
C LEU A 84 23.62 -35.55 16.37
N LEU A 85 24.01 -36.69 15.83
CA LEU A 85 23.51 -37.99 16.22
C LEU A 85 24.64 -38.83 16.81
N PHE A 86 24.29 -39.78 17.67
CA PHE A 86 25.23 -40.66 18.35
C PHE A 86 24.83 -42.12 18.18
N LYS A 87 25.77 -42.94 17.74
CA LYS A 87 25.66 -44.39 17.68
C LYS A 87 26.31 -45.00 18.93
N PRO A 88 25.55 -45.64 19.84
CA PRO A 88 26.08 -46.15 21.10
C PRO A 88 27.05 -47.33 20.90
N ASP A 89 26.78 -48.22 19.94
CA ASP A 89 27.51 -49.49 19.74
C ASP A 89 29.02 -49.31 19.61
N ASN A 90 29.44 -48.26 18.91
CA ASN A 90 30.83 -47.96 18.60
C ASN A 90 31.24 -46.53 18.97
N ARG A 91 30.42 -45.85 19.80
CA ARG A 91 30.62 -44.46 20.23
C ARG A 91 30.95 -43.51 19.07
N THR A 92 30.23 -43.65 17.96
CA THR A 92 30.45 -42.83 16.77
C THR A 92 29.40 -41.74 16.68
N TYR A 93 29.85 -40.51 16.51
CA TYR A 93 29.01 -39.36 16.22
C TYR A 93 28.82 -39.21 14.72
N TYR A 94 27.61 -38.87 14.31
CA TYR A 94 27.27 -38.48 12.94
C TYR A 94 26.78 -37.04 12.99
N VAL A 95 27.45 -36.16 12.26
CA VAL A 95 27.04 -34.76 12.09
C VAL A 95 26.53 -34.59 10.69
N ALA A 96 25.26 -34.24 10.56
CA ALA A 96 24.57 -34.16 9.30
C ALA A 96 24.20 -32.70 8.98
N LEU A 97 24.36 -32.32 7.72
CA LEU A 97 23.79 -31.13 7.11
C LEU A 97 22.68 -31.60 6.17
N PHE A 98 21.50 -31.02 6.28
CA PHE A 98 20.34 -31.40 5.46
C PHE A 98 19.54 -30.20 4.96
N GLN A 99 18.77 -30.44 3.90
CA GLN A 99 17.72 -29.56 3.42
C GLN A 99 16.43 -30.37 3.27
N GLN A 100 15.34 -29.95 3.92
CA GLN A 100 14.03 -30.63 3.84
C GLN A 100 14.14 -32.14 4.11
N LYS A 101 14.94 -32.52 5.12
CA LYS A 101 15.26 -33.92 5.51
C LYS A 101 16.17 -34.70 4.54
N ASN A 102 16.63 -34.08 3.45
CA ASN A 102 17.61 -34.68 2.55
C ASN A 102 19.03 -34.35 3.03
N PHE A 103 19.78 -35.38 3.43
CA PHE A 103 21.18 -35.23 3.78
C PHE A 103 22.04 -35.07 2.54
N TRP A 104 22.90 -34.05 2.56
CA TRP A 104 23.82 -33.72 1.45
C TRP A 104 25.27 -33.62 1.95
N ARG A 105 25.47 -33.57 3.27
CA ARG A 105 26.78 -33.79 3.89
C ARG A 105 26.61 -34.49 5.23
N VAL A 106 27.35 -35.57 5.43
CA VAL A 106 27.43 -36.27 6.72
C VAL A 106 28.90 -36.51 7.04
N VAL A 107 29.30 -36.20 8.27
CA VAL A 107 30.65 -36.46 8.79
C VAL A 107 30.52 -37.36 10.00
N LYS A 108 31.34 -38.42 10.04
CA LYS A 108 31.44 -39.30 11.20
C LYS A 108 32.73 -39.09 11.95
N THR A 109 32.67 -39.15 13.27
CA THR A 109 33.85 -39.06 14.15
C THR A 109 33.58 -39.79 15.46
N THR A 110 34.63 -40.30 16.09
CA THR A 110 34.56 -40.88 17.45
C THR A 110 34.92 -39.86 18.54
N SER A 111 35.36 -38.65 18.15
CA SER A 111 35.64 -37.55 19.08
C SER A 111 34.40 -36.70 19.30
N ASP A 112 34.00 -36.57 20.56
CA ASP A 112 32.92 -35.70 21.01
C ASP A 112 33.22 -34.22 20.71
N ILE A 113 34.43 -33.76 21.03
CA ILE A 113 34.87 -32.38 20.79
C ILE A 113 34.81 -32.05 19.29
N GLN A 114 35.29 -32.95 18.44
CA GLN A 114 35.26 -32.75 17.00
C GLN A 114 33.83 -32.75 16.46
N ALA A 115 32.97 -33.64 16.94
CA ALA A 115 31.57 -33.70 16.54
C ALA A 115 30.85 -32.38 16.84
N GLU A 116 31.10 -31.82 18.03
CA GLU A 116 30.55 -30.53 18.46
C GLU A 116 31.03 -29.35 17.61
N GLN A 117 32.32 -29.33 17.26
CA GLN A 117 32.88 -28.30 16.38
C GLN A 117 32.30 -28.36 14.96
N ILE A 118 32.19 -29.57 14.40
CA ILE A 118 31.59 -29.79 13.08
C ILE A 118 30.12 -29.35 13.11
N TYR A 119 29.38 -29.72 14.16
CA TYR A 119 27.98 -29.35 14.33
C TYR A 119 27.80 -27.83 14.35
N LYS A 120 28.58 -27.10 15.16
CA LYS A 120 28.53 -25.62 15.19
C LYS A 120 28.86 -25.00 13.84
N SER A 121 29.84 -25.55 13.12
CA SER A 121 30.18 -25.10 11.77
C SER A 121 29.03 -25.32 10.78
N PHE A 122 28.35 -26.47 10.88
CA PHE A 122 27.20 -26.78 10.04
C PHE A 122 26.03 -25.86 10.37
N VAL A 123 25.75 -25.58 11.65
CA VAL A 123 24.75 -24.60 12.07
C VAL A 123 25.02 -23.23 11.42
N SER A 124 26.23 -22.69 11.55
CA SER A 124 26.59 -21.42 10.92
C SER A 124 26.44 -21.45 9.39
N GLN A 125 26.71 -22.59 8.75
CA GLN A 125 26.47 -22.74 7.33
C GLN A 125 24.97 -22.73 6.98
N THR A 126 24.13 -23.41 7.78
CA THR A 126 22.67 -23.41 7.55
C THR A 126 22.05 -22.02 7.70
N GLU A 127 22.54 -21.19 8.62
CA GLU A 127 22.08 -19.80 8.77
C GLU A 127 22.31 -19.00 7.48
N LYS A 128 23.52 -19.12 6.89
CA LYS A 128 23.86 -18.42 5.65
C LYS A 128 23.02 -18.89 4.47
N LEU A 129 22.81 -20.20 4.35
CA LEU A 129 21.98 -20.78 3.28
C LEU A 129 20.51 -20.35 3.43
N ALA A 130 19.99 -20.38 4.65
CA ALA A 130 18.60 -20.03 4.93
C ALA A 130 18.32 -18.53 4.78
N ALA A 131 19.32 -17.67 4.99
CA ALA A 131 19.14 -16.21 4.92
C ALA A 131 18.55 -15.75 3.58
N ILE A 132 18.95 -16.38 2.46
CA ILE A 132 18.43 -16.07 1.12
C ILE A 132 16.95 -16.43 1.00
N ASP A 133 16.59 -17.65 1.39
CA ASP A 133 15.20 -18.13 1.31
C ASP A 133 14.27 -17.35 2.26
N ILE A 134 14.74 -17.07 3.48
CA ILE A 134 14.02 -16.26 4.45
C ILE A 134 13.79 -14.85 3.89
N ARG A 135 14.81 -14.25 3.29
CA ARG A 135 14.69 -12.92 2.68
C ARG A 135 13.72 -12.94 1.50
N ARG A 136 13.74 -13.99 0.68
CA ARG A 136 12.80 -14.17 -0.44
C ARG A 136 11.35 -14.20 0.07
N ILE A 137 11.07 -15.01 1.09
CA ILE A 137 9.73 -15.11 1.68
C ILE A 137 9.25 -13.76 2.23
N GLN A 138 10.12 -13.03 2.91
CA GLN A 138 9.80 -11.70 3.43
C GLN A 138 9.48 -10.71 2.30
N LEU A 139 10.32 -10.65 1.27
CA LEU A 139 10.10 -9.77 0.13
C LEU A 139 8.82 -10.11 -0.65
N GLU A 140 8.50 -11.40 -0.78
CA GLU A 140 7.26 -11.86 -1.41
C GLU A 140 6.02 -11.40 -0.62
N ALA A 141 6.07 -11.48 0.71
CA ALA A 141 5.00 -10.98 1.57
C ALA A 141 4.86 -9.45 1.49
N GLU A 142 5.98 -8.70 1.50
CA GLU A 142 5.98 -7.24 1.34
C GLU A 142 5.42 -6.81 -0.02
N LYS A 143 5.75 -7.53 -1.09
CA LYS A 143 5.20 -7.32 -2.43
C LYS A 143 3.68 -7.49 -2.42
N THR A 144 3.18 -8.61 -1.92
CA THR A 144 1.73 -8.87 -1.88
C THR A 144 0.99 -7.83 -1.04
N TYR A 145 1.55 -7.42 0.10
CA TYR A 145 0.97 -6.36 0.92
C TYR A 145 0.89 -5.02 0.15
N THR A 146 1.97 -4.64 -0.54
CA THR A 146 2.01 -3.41 -1.33
C THR A 146 1.02 -3.45 -2.51
N GLU A 147 0.91 -4.59 -3.19
CA GLU A 147 -0.07 -4.79 -4.28
C GLU A 147 -1.52 -4.62 -3.79
N GLN A 148 -1.84 -5.13 -2.60
CA GLN A 148 -3.16 -4.93 -1.99
C GLN A 148 -3.42 -3.44 -1.67
N GLN A 149 -2.41 -2.74 -1.16
CA GLN A 149 -2.52 -1.29 -0.92
C GLN A 149 -2.77 -0.53 -2.22
N ILE A 150 -2.02 -0.82 -3.29
CA ILE A 150 -2.22 -0.20 -4.61
C ILE A 150 -3.66 -0.43 -5.09
N ALA A 151 -4.15 -1.67 -5.07
CA ALA A 151 -5.51 -2.00 -5.52
C ALA A 151 -6.59 -1.24 -4.72
N SER A 152 -6.39 -1.07 -3.41
CA SER A 152 -7.31 -0.30 -2.57
C SER A 152 -7.34 1.18 -2.94
N GLN A 153 -6.19 1.74 -3.29
CA GLN A 153 -6.06 3.15 -3.66
C GLN A 153 -6.60 3.41 -5.07
N GLU A 154 -6.38 2.49 -6.01
CA GLU A 154 -6.98 2.53 -7.34
C GLU A 154 -8.52 2.51 -7.26
N THR A 155 -9.07 1.62 -6.42
CA THR A 155 -10.52 1.56 -6.18
C THR A 155 -11.05 2.89 -5.65
N ARG A 156 -10.36 3.48 -4.67
CA ARG A 156 -10.73 4.79 -4.12
C ARG A 156 -10.61 5.90 -5.17
N LEU A 157 -9.56 5.89 -5.99
CA LEU A 157 -9.35 6.85 -7.06
C LEU A 157 -10.49 6.79 -8.08
N SER A 158 -10.88 5.59 -8.53
CA SER A 158 -12.00 5.41 -9.46
C SER A 158 -13.33 5.89 -8.86
N ALA A 159 -13.58 5.60 -7.59
CA ALA A 159 -14.78 6.09 -6.90
C ALA A 159 -14.84 7.62 -6.86
N LEU A 160 -13.72 8.29 -6.52
CA LEU A 160 -13.63 9.76 -6.50
C LEU A 160 -13.81 10.37 -7.90
N GLN A 161 -13.26 9.75 -8.93
CA GLN A 161 -13.44 10.22 -10.31
C GLN A 161 -14.91 10.14 -10.74
N ASN A 162 -15.58 9.03 -10.42
CA ASN A 162 -17.01 8.87 -10.70
C ASN A 162 -17.87 9.89 -9.94
N ASP A 163 -17.58 10.12 -8.66
CA ASP A 163 -18.28 11.11 -7.83
C ASP A 163 -18.15 12.51 -8.42
N LEU A 164 -16.96 12.88 -8.89
CA LEU A 164 -16.72 14.17 -9.56
C LEU A 164 -17.56 14.31 -10.83
N VAL A 165 -17.65 13.27 -11.66
CA VAL A 165 -18.49 13.28 -12.87
C VAL A 165 -19.97 13.45 -12.51
N VAL A 166 -20.45 12.71 -11.50
CA VAL A 166 -21.84 12.83 -11.02
C VAL A 166 -22.11 14.22 -10.47
N GLN A 167 -21.19 14.80 -9.70
CA GLN A 167 -21.30 16.15 -9.16
C GLN A 167 -21.42 17.18 -10.28
N GLN A 168 -20.54 17.12 -11.29
CA GLN A 168 -20.59 18.04 -12.43
C GLN A 168 -21.91 17.93 -13.19
N GLN A 169 -22.40 16.71 -13.42
CA GLN A 169 -23.70 16.50 -14.07
C GLN A 169 -24.86 17.09 -13.23
N GLN A 170 -24.80 16.92 -11.92
CA GLN A 170 -25.80 17.47 -11.01
C GLN A 170 -25.79 19.01 -11.02
N GLU A 171 -24.62 19.63 -11.00
CA GLU A 171 -24.47 21.08 -11.11
C GLU A 171 -25.05 21.62 -12.42
N GLN A 172 -24.77 20.96 -13.55
CA GLN A 172 -25.35 21.30 -14.85
C GLN A 172 -26.89 21.20 -14.85
N ASN A 173 -27.43 20.12 -14.27
CA ASN A 173 -28.88 19.92 -14.17
C ASN A 173 -29.56 21.00 -13.32
N VAL A 174 -28.97 21.35 -12.18
CA VAL A 174 -29.50 22.41 -11.30
C VAL A 174 -29.46 23.77 -12.01
N ASN A 175 -28.36 24.07 -12.71
CA ASN A 175 -28.25 25.31 -13.49
C ASN A 175 -29.32 25.38 -14.60
N ALA A 176 -29.51 24.30 -15.36
CA ALA A 176 -30.53 24.23 -16.41
C ALA A 176 -31.96 24.41 -15.84
N GLN A 177 -32.27 23.75 -14.71
CA GLN A 177 -33.56 23.92 -14.03
C GLN A 177 -33.76 25.35 -13.53
N GLN A 178 -32.72 25.98 -13.01
CA GLN A 178 -32.78 27.36 -12.52
C GLN A 178 -33.02 28.36 -13.66
N GLU A 179 -32.39 28.15 -14.82
CA GLU A 179 -32.63 28.95 -16.03
C GLU A 179 -34.08 28.79 -16.52
N GLN A 180 -34.57 27.55 -16.59
CA GLN A 180 -35.94 27.27 -16.98
C GLN A 180 -36.96 27.91 -16.02
N ALA A 181 -36.73 27.81 -14.70
CA ALA A 181 -37.59 28.44 -13.70
C ALA A 181 -37.61 29.98 -13.83
N ARG A 182 -36.45 30.60 -14.13
CA ARG A 182 -36.38 32.05 -14.40
C ARG A 182 -37.18 32.44 -15.64
N GLN A 183 -37.08 31.68 -16.73
CA GLN A 183 -37.86 31.93 -17.94
C GLN A 183 -39.38 31.81 -17.67
N GLN A 184 -39.80 30.78 -16.94
CA GLN A 184 -41.20 30.60 -16.56
C GLN A 184 -41.71 31.75 -15.68
N ALA A 185 -40.91 32.21 -14.71
CA ALA A 185 -41.26 33.35 -13.86
C ALA A 185 -41.44 34.64 -14.68
N GLN A 186 -40.59 34.88 -15.68
CA GLN A 186 -40.73 36.01 -16.60
C GLN A 186 -42.04 35.93 -17.40
N VAL A 187 -42.36 34.77 -17.97
CA VAL A 187 -43.61 34.56 -18.72
C VAL A 187 -44.84 34.78 -17.83
N LEU A 188 -44.82 34.24 -16.60
CA LEU A 188 -45.91 34.41 -15.64
C LEU A 188 -46.08 35.87 -15.21
N SER A 189 -44.98 36.59 -14.97
CA SER A 189 -45.01 38.04 -14.68
C SER A 189 -45.65 38.82 -15.82
N SER A 190 -45.25 38.57 -17.07
CA SER A 190 -45.84 39.21 -18.25
C SER A 190 -47.34 38.91 -18.39
N LYS A 191 -47.76 37.65 -18.19
CA LYS A 191 -49.18 37.26 -18.19
C LYS A 191 -49.96 37.97 -17.09
N GLN A 192 -49.40 38.07 -15.88
CA GLN A 192 -50.03 38.78 -14.76
C GLN A 192 -50.21 40.27 -15.06
N GLN A 193 -49.20 40.91 -15.66
CA GLN A 193 -49.28 42.32 -16.05
C GLN A 193 -50.36 42.56 -17.11
N ALA A 194 -50.43 41.69 -18.14
CA ALA A 194 -51.47 41.73 -19.16
C ALA A 194 -52.87 41.60 -18.55
N ALA A 195 -53.12 40.57 -17.74
CA ALA A 195 -54.40 40.35 -17.07
C ALA A 195 -54.81 41.53 -16.16
N ARG A 196 -53.85 42.13 -15.45
CA ARG A 196 -54.09 43.34 -14.64
C ARG A 196 -54.49 44.53 -15.49
N SER A 197 -53.89 44.70 -16.67
CA SER A 197 -54.24 45.78 -17.60
C SER A 197 -55.65 45.60 -18.19
N GLU A 198 -56.01 44.37 -18.56
CA GLU A 198 -57.35 44.02 -19.04
C GLU A 198 -58.43 44.28 -17.98
N LEU A 199 -58.17 43.87 -16.73
CA LEU A 199 -59.08 44.11 -15.61
C LEU A 199 -59.32 45.60 -15.38
N ARG A 200 -58.27 46.44 -15.44
CA ARG A 200 -58.42 47.91 -15.33
C ARG A 200 -59.22 48.49 -16.48
N ALA A 201 -59.00 48.01 -17.72
CA ALA A 201 -59.74 48.47 -18.89
C ALA A 201 -61.24 48.12 -18.76
N LEU A 202 -61.57 46.90 -18.32
CA LEU A 202 -62.94 46.48 -18.07
C LEU A 202 -63.61 47.32 -16.97
N GLN A 203 -62.92 47.55 -15.85
CA GLN A 203 -63.43 48.40 -14.77
C GLN A 203 -63.70 49.84 -15.21
N ASN A 204 -62.85 50.40 -16.06
CA ASN A 204 -63.07 51.73 -16.64
C ASN A 204 -64.31 51.74 -17.55
N ARG A 205 -64.49 50.69 -18.37
CA ARG A 205 -65.66 50.55 -19.24
C ARG A 205 -66.97 50.45 -18.46
N ILE A 206 -66.98 49.68 -17.38
CA ILE A 206 -68.13 49.57 -16.47
C ILE A 206 -68.48 50.95 -15.90
N ARG A 207 -67.51 51.67 -15.33
CA ARG A 207 -67.73 53.03 -14.81
C ARG A 207 -68.27 54.02 -15.85
N THR A 208 -67.79 53.94 -17.09
CA THR A 208 -68.28 54.78 -18.20
C THR A 208 -69.71 54.43 -18.62
N LEU A 209 -70.13 53.16 -18.49
CA LEU A 209 -71.51 52.76 -18.78
C LEU A 209 -72.45 53.17 -17.65
N GLU A 210 -72.04 53.00 -16.39
CA GLU A 210 -72.80 53.44 -15.22
C GLU A 210 -73.04 54.96 -15.20
N SER A 211 -72.03 55.75 -15.58
CA SER A 211 -72.18 57.20 -15.68
C SER A 211 -73.12 57.64 -16.81
N GLN A 212 -73.12 56.93 -17.94
CA GLN A 212 -74.08 57.20 -19.02
C GLN A 212 -75.51 56.86 -18.61
N GLN A 213 -75.70 55.77 -17.86
CA GLN A 213 -77.03 55.36 -17.40
C GLN A 213 -77.61 56.36 -16.39
N THR A 214 -76.81 56.82 -15.43
CA THR A 214 -77.24 57.86 -14.46
C THR A 214 -77.55 59.20 -15.13
N ILE A 215 -76.82 59.59 -16.19
CA ILE A 215 -77.15 60.78 -16.99
C ILE A 215 -78.48 60.59 -17.73
N MET A 216 -78.73 59.41 -18.32
CA MET A 216 -80.00 59.12 -19.00
C MET A 216 -81.19 59.07 -18.03
N ASP A 217 -81.05 58.42 -16.87
CA ASP A 217 -82.11 58.35 -15.86
C ASP A 217 -82.46 59.75 -15.32
N ASN A 218 -81.46 60.61 -15.07
CA ASN A 218 -81.69 61.99 -14.64
C ASN A 218 -82.34 62.87 -15.74
N SER A 219 -82.07 62.58 -17.01
CA SER A 219 -82.74 63.25 -18.14
C SER A 219 -84.19 62.78 -18.34
N GLY A 220 -84.52 61.52 -17.99
CA GLY A 220 -85.89 60.99 -18.00
C GLY A 220 -86.77 61.55 -16.88
N PHE A 221 -86.23 61.71 -15.67
CA PHE A 221 -86.93 62.33 -14.54
C PHE A 221 -87.20 63.84 -14.71
N SER A 222 -86.41 64.52 -15.56
CA SER A 222 -86.61 65.94 -15.86
C SER A 222 -87.71 66.18 -16.91
N ALA A 223 -88.09 65.18 -17.71
CA ALA A 223 -89.10 65.31 -18.76
C ALA A 223 -90.55 65.11 -18.27
N ASP A 224 -90.76 64.32 -17.20
CA ASP A 224 -92.11 63.99 -16.69
C ASP A 224 -92.71 65.09 -15.78
N LYS A 225 -91.91 66.06 -15.30
CA LYS A 225 -92.41 67.13 -14.41
C LYS A 225 -92.99 68.35 -15.13
N THR A 226 -93.11 68.32 -16.45
CA THR A 226 -93.59 69.47 -17.26
C THR A 226 -94.96 69.29 -17.92
N THR A 227 -95.71 68.21 -17.66
CA THR A 227 -97.06 68.02 -18.21
C THR A 227 -98.14 68.06 -17.13
N SER A 228 -98.37 69.25 -16.56
CA SER A 228 -99.67 69.56 -15.94
C SER A 228 -99.90 71.07 -15.92
N LYS A 229 -100.54 71.58 -16.98
CA LYS A 229 -101.45 72.73 -16.93
C LYS A 229 -102.36 72.74 -18.15
#